data_AF-A0A6P1E6U1-F1
#
_entry.id   AF-A0A6P1E6U1-F1
#
_cell.length_a   1.000
_cell.length_b   1.000
_cell.length_c   1.000
_cell.angle_alpha   90.00
_cell.angle_beta   90.00
_cell.angle_gamma   90.00
#
_symmetry.space_group_name_H-M   'P 1'
#
loop_
_entity.id
_entity.type
_entity.pdbx_description
1 polymer ?
#
loop_
_entity_poly.entity_id
_entity_poly.type
_entity_poly.pdbx_seq_one_letter_code
_entity_poly.pdbx_strand_id
1 'polypeptide(L)'
;TIPYLDTPVNNPAAETLPEIEVTDPTHPLFGRRFTLLRRLAPVGGQTHVLVVYREGVYLRLPLVATDRVLSERRPPAKLTVQALTELVTLAEQLRLCLSLPTSSGTASVPSANNASSPT
;
A
#
# COMPACT_ATOMS: atom_id res chain seq x y z
N THR A 1 -5.16 -31.15 -10.77
CA THR A 1 -5.84 -29.91 -10.35
C THR A 1 -4.80 -28.97 -9.78
N ILE A 2 -4.63 -27.79 -10.38
CA ILE A 2 -3.64 -26.80 -9.93
C ILE A 2 -4.22 -26.12 -8.67
N PRO A 3 -3.53 -26.11 -7.53
CA PRO A 3 -4.03 -25.44 -6.33
C PRO A 3 -4.08 -23.93 -6.57
N TYR A 4 -5.23 -23.33 -6.29
CA TYR A 4 -5.40 -21.89 -6.31
C TYR A 4 -4.60 -21.31 -5.15
N LEU A 5 -3.52 -20.61 -5.47
CA LEU A 5 -2.74 -19.86 -4.49
C LEU A 5 -3.41 -18.50 -4.33
N ASP A 6 -4.15 -18.32 -3.24
CA ASP A 6 -4.55 -17.00 -2.75
C ASP A 6 -3.28 -16.22 -2.42
N THR A 7 -2.75 -15.49 -3.40
CA THR A 7 -1.81 -14.42 -3.09
C THR A 7 -2.61 -13.33 -2.42
N PRO A 8 -2.30 -12.93 -1.17
CA PRO A 8 -2.88 -11.74 -0.60
C PRO A 8 -2.40 -10.57 -1.45
N VAL A 9 -3.22 -10.21 -2.44
CA VAL A 9 -3.08 -8.94 -3.14
C VAL A 9 -3.21 -7.92 -2.03
N ASN A 10 -2.16 -7.15 -1.78
CA ASN A 10 -2.16 -6.04 -0.83
C ASN A 10 -3.12 -4.97 -1.37
N ASN A 11 -4.40 -5.26 -1.31
CA ASN A 11 -5.50 -4.36 -1.56
C ASN A 11 -5.87 -3.84 -0.18
N PRO A 12 -5.36 -2.67 0.23
CA PRO A 12 -5.70 -2.13 1.52
C PRO A 12 -7.22 -2.07 1.64
N ALA A 13 -7.77 -2.70 2.67
CA ALA A 13 -9.19 -2.79 2.91
C ALA A 13 -9.76 -1.38 3.01
N ALA A 14 -10.52 -0.95 1.98
CA ALA A 14 -11.18 0.34 1.87
C ALA A 14 -10.51 1.42 2.74
N GLU A 15 -9.22 1.67 2.48
CA GLU A 15 -8.46 2.68 3.22
C GLU A 15 -9.25 3.98 3.12
N THR A 16 -9.58 4.59 4.26
CA THR A 16 -10.16 5.93 4.29
C THR A 16 -9.19 6.83 3.53
N LEU A 17 -9.58 7.19 2.31
CA LEU A 17 -8.74 7.98 1.43
C LEU A 17 -8.36 9.28 2.15
N PRO A 18 -7.07 9.68 2.11
CA PRO A 18 -6.61 10.82 2.87
C PRO A 18 -7.32 12.09 2.44
N GLU A 19 -7.69 12.93 3.40
CA GLU A 19 -8.21 14.27 3.10
C GLU A 19 -7.07 15.26 2.87
N ILE A 20 -7.36 16.26 2.03
CA ILE A 20 -6.51 17.43 1.81
C ILE A 20 -7.34 18.69 1.96
N GLU A 21 -6.69 19.78 2.36
CA GLU A 21 -7.31 21.09 2.52
C GLU A 21 -6.72 22.09 1.54
N VAL A 22 -7.56 22.96 0.99
CA VAL A 22 -7.12 24.07 0.14
C VAL A 22 -6.70 25.24 1.04
N THR A 23 -5.41 25.52 1.08
CA THR A 23 -4.80 26.50 1.99
C THR A 23 -4.42 27.82 1.31
N ASP A 24 -4.58 27.94 0.00
CA ASP A 24 -4.32 29.20 -0.72
C ASP A 24 -5.49 30.17 -0.54
N PRO A 25 -5.30 31.34 0.11
CA PRO A 25 -6.36 32.30 0.39
C PRO A 25 -6.93 32.96 -0.87
N THR A 26 -6.21 32.92 -1.99
CA THR A 26 -6.68 33.46 -3.28
C THR A 26 -7.50 32.44 -4.06
N HIS A 27 -7.54 31.19 -3.61
CA HIS A 27 -8.27 30.11 -4.28
C HIS A 27 -9.76 30.15 -3.91
N PRO A 28 -10.70 30.01 -4.87
CA PRO A 28 -12.15 30.05 -4.60
C PRO A 28 -12.67 28.90 -3.70
N LEU A 29 -11.80 27.93 -3.39
CA LEU A 29 -12.11 26.78 -2.54
C LEU A 29 -11.34 26.83 -1.21
N PHE A 30 -10.73 27.97 -0.87
CA PHE A 30 -9.97 28.15 0.37
C PHE A 30 -10.73 27.65 1.61
N GLY A 31 -10.04 26.90 2.47
CA GLY A 31 -10.57 26.28 3.68
C GLY A 31 -11.44 25.04 3.45
N ARG A 32 -11.68 24.63 2.20
CA ARG A 32 -12.44 23.40 1.91
C ARG A 32 -11.55 22.18 1.92
N ARG A 33 -12.13 21.05 2.35
CA ARG A 33 -11.48 19.75 2.43
C ARG A 33 -12.07 18.79 1.41
N PHE A 34 -11.21 17.98 0.80
CA PHE A 34 -11.60 16.99 -0.19
C PHE A 34 -10.85 15.69 0.01
N THR A 35 -11.51 14.59 -0.35
CA THR A 35 -10.90 13.27 -0.38
C THR A 35 -9.91 13.17 -1.55
N LEU A 36 -8.64 12.88 -1.25
CA LEU A 36 -7.59 12.72 -2.26
C LEU A 36 -7.67 11.32 -2.88
N LEU A 37 -7.80 11.29 -4.20
CA LEU A 37 -7.72 10.04 -4.97
C LEU A 37 -6.27 9.72 -5.32
N ARG A 38 -5.58 10.66 -5.96
CA ARG A 38 -4.19 10.47 -6.38
C ARG A 38 -3.48 11.77 -6.68
N ARG A 39 -2.15 11.71 -6.64
CA ARG A 39 -1.27 12.72 -7.24
C ARG A 39 -1.16 12.49 -8.75
N LEU A 40 -1.11 13.58 -9.50
CA LEU A 40 -0.90 13.57 -10.95
C LEU A 40 0.55 13.90 -11.26
N ALA A 41 1.07 13.35 -12.35
CA ALA A 41 2.40 13.69 -12.83
C ALA A 41 2.51 15.21 -13.08
N PRO A 42 3.68 15.82 -12.83
CA PRO A 42 3.89 17.24 -13.12
C PRO A 42 3.70 17.51 -14.61
N VAL A 43 2.95 18.57 -14.92
CA VAL A 43 2.81 19.08 -16.29
C VAL A 43 3.31 20.51 -16.28
N GLY A 44 4.33 20.82 -17.08
CA GLY A 44 4.93 22.16 -17.12
C GLY A 44 5.55 22.60 -15.78
N GLY A 45 6.09 21.65 -14.99
CA GLY A 45 6.69 21.93 -13.69
C GLY A 45 5.71 22.10 -12.53
N GLN A 46 4.39 21.99 -12.78
CA GLN A 46 3.37 22.10 -11.74
C GLN A 46 2.76 20.74 -11.42
N THR A 47 2.89 20.32 -10.16
CA THR A 47 2.25 19.11 -9.64
C THR A 47 0.80 19.40 -9.28
N HIS A 48 -0.07 18.43 -9.55
CA HIS A 48 -1.50 18.54 -9.29
C HIS A 48 -1.99 17.33 -8.52
N VAL A 49 -3.13 17.49 -7.85
CA VAL A 49 -3.86 16.42 -7.16
C VAL A 49 -5.23 16.26 -7.75
N LEU A 50 -5.72 15.02 -7.77
CA LEU A 50 -7.10 14.70 -8.15
C LEU A 50 -7.88 14.37 -6.88
N VAL A 51 -8.96 15.10 -6.65
CA VAL A 51 -9.82 14.95 -5.46
C VAL A 51 -11.26 14.68 -5.83
N VAL A 52 -12.01 14.06 -4.91
CA VAL A 52 -13.46 13.90 -5.01
C VAL A 52 -14.14 15.20 -4.61
N TYR A 53 -15.05 15.70 -5.44
CA TYR A 53 -15.87 16.88 -5.12
C TYR A 53 -17.31 16.51 -4.82
N ARG A 54 -17.92 15.70 -5.69
CA ARG A 54 -19.28 15.18 -5.59
C ARG A 54 -19.33 13.79 -6.23
N GLU A 55 -20.45 13.10 -6.12
CA GLU A 55 -20.66 11.79 -6.74
C GLU A 55 -20.30 11.82 -8.23
N GLY A 56 -19.26 11.08 -8.60
CA GLY A 56 -18.73 11.02 -9.98
C GLY A 56 -18.02 12.28 -10.49
N VAL A 57 -17.87 13.32 -9.67
CA VAL A 57 -17.20 14.57 -10.06
C VAL A 57 -15.88 14.73 -9.32
N TYR A 58 -14.81 14.90 -10.11
CA TYR A 58 -13.46 15.03 -9.62
C TYR A 58 -12.87 16.39 -9.97
N LEU A 59 -12.12 16.98 -9.05
CA LEU A 59 -11.42 18.24 -9.26
C LEU A 59 -9.93 18.00 -9.35
N ARG A 60 -9.30 18.68 -10.31
CA ARG A 60 -7.85 18.81 -10.38
C ARG A 60 -7.46 20.10 -9.69
N LEU A 61 -6.72 20.00 -8.58
CA LEU A 61 -6.25 21.15 -7.83
C LEU A 61 -4.72 21.28 -7.96
N PRO A 62 -4.18 22.50 -8.09
CA PRO A 62 -2.74 22.71 -7.98
C PRO A 62 -2.26 22.24 -6.61
N LEU A 63 -1.19 21.42 -6.56
CA LEU A 63 -0.68 20.92 -5.29
C LEU A 63 -0.25 22.09 -4.37
N VAL A 64 0.31 23.15 -4.98
CA VAL A 64 0.71 24.40 -4.32
C VAL A 64 -0.38 25.10 -3.53
N ALA A 65 -1.65 24.87 -3.89
CA ALA A 65 -2.80 25.46 -3.24
C ALA A 65 -3.32 24.63 -2.05
N THR A 66 -2.63 23.54 -1.69
CA THR A 66 -3.10 22.58 -0.68
C THR A 66 -2.11 22.40 0.47
N ASP A 67 -2.57 21.89 1.61
CA ASP A 67 -1.76 21.56 2.79
C ASP A 67 -0.62 20.55 2.49
N ARG A 68 -0.76 19.74 1.43
CA ARG A 68 0.22 18.71 1.04
C ARG A 68 1.53 19.24 0.48
N VAL A 69 1.63 20.54 0.15
CA VAL A 69 2.91 21.18 -0.20
C VAL A 69 3.97 20.93 0.88
N LEU A 70 3.55 20.92 2.15
CA LEU A 70 4.47 20.75 3.27
C LEU A 70 5.11 19.36 3.29
N SER A 71 4.45 18.34 2.72
CA SER A 71 4.96 16.97 2.67
C SER A 71 5.97 16.73 1.54
N GLU A 72 5.92 17.51 0.44
CA GLU A 72 6.82 17.36 -0.72
C GLU A 72 8.20 17.98 -0.47
N ARG A 73 8.33 18.85 0.53
CA ARG A 73 9.62 19.45 0.90
C ARG A 73 10.55 18.49 1.62
N ARG A 74 10.15 17.23 1.83
CA ARG A 74 11.04 16.24 2.40
C ARG A 74 12.11 15.93 1.36
N PRO A 75 13.40 16.24 1.63
CA PRO A 75 14.46 15.89 0.71
C PRO A 75 14.39 14.37 0.47
N PRO A 76 14.64 13.89 -0.77
CA PRO A 76 14.70 12.47 -1.04
C PRO A 76 15.71 11.86 -0.05
N ALA A 77 15.26 10.89 0.74
CA ALA A 77 16.15 10.17 1.62
C ALA A 77 17.17 9.45 0.72
N LYS A 78 18.43 9.88 0.77
CA LYS A 78 19.51 9.18 0.07
C LYS A 78 19.74 7.87 0.81
N LEU A 79 19.34 6.75 0.22
CA LEU A 79 19.76 5.43 0.67
C LEU A 79 21.25 5.31 0.39
N THR A 80 22.06 5.30 1.45
CA THR A 80 23.49 5.00 1.34
C THR A 80 23.68 3.49 1.31
N VAL A 81 24.80 3.03 0.73
CA VAL A 81 25.19 1.61 0.78
C VAL A 81 25.23 1.12 2.23
N GLN A 82 25.73 1.95 3.14
CA GLN A 82 25.75 1.67 4.57
C GLN A 82 24.35 1.39 5.14
N ALA A 83 23.37 2.26 4.87
CA ALA A 83 22.00 2.09 5.35
C ALA A 83 21.31 0.85 4.75
N LEU A 84 21.62 0.52 3.49
CA LEU A 84 21.15 -0.71 2.85
C LEU A 84 21.76 -1.94 3.53
N THR A 85 23.06 -1.93 3.80
CA THR A 85 23.73 -3.02 4.51
C THR A 85 23.13 -3.21 5.90
N GLU A 86 22.97 -2.13 6.68
CA GLU A 86 22.35 -2.19 8.01
C GLU A 86 20.92 -2.77 7.98
N LEU A 87 20.11 -2.38 6.99
CA LEU A 87 18.77 -2.91 6.81
C LEU A 87 18.78 -4.42 6.49
N VAL A 88 19.68 -4.87 5.62
CA VAL A 88 19.81 -6.30 5.27
C VAL A 88 20.26 -7.11 6.49
N THR A 89 21.27 -6.64 7.22
CA THR A 89 21.76 -7.31 8.43
C THR A 89 20.66 -7.41 9.49
N LEU A 90 19.86 -6.36 9.67
CA LEU A 90 18.72 -6.36 10.59
C LEU A 90 17.66 -7.38 10.16
N ALA A 91 17.34 -7.47 8.87
CA ALA A 91 16.39 -8.44 8.35
C ALA A 91 16.88 -9.90 8.54
N GLU A 92 18.18 -10.15 8.37
CA GLU A 92 18.79 -11.46 8.65
C GLU A 92 18.70 -11.83 10.13
N GLN A 93 18.94 -10.88 11.03
CA GLN A 93 18.77 -11.08 12.47
C GLN A 93 17.31 -11.39 12.83
N LEU A 94 16.34 -10.70 12.22
CA LEU A 94 14.92 -10.95 12.48
C LEU A 94 14.42 -12.28 11.90
N ARG A 95 15.03 -12.80 10.81
CA ARG A 95 14.73 -14.15 10.31
C ARG A 95 15.06 -15.25 11.32
N LEU A 96 15.98 -15.00 12.25
CA LEU A 96 16.25 -15.91 13.37
C LEU A 96 15.13 -15.89 14.42
N CYS A 97 14.34 -14.81 14.49
CA CYS A 97 13.21 -14.67 15.41
C CYS A 97 11.91 -15.29 14.85
N LEU A 98 11.77 -15.34 13.52
CA LEU A 98 10.65 -16.01 12.84
C LEU A 98 10.90 -17.52 12.81
N SER A 99 10.88 -18.14 13.99
CA SER A 99 10.78 -19.61 14.07
C SER A 99 9.56 -20.05 13.26
N LEU A 100 9.78 -20.92 12.27
CA LEU A 100 8.71 -21.60 11.55
C LEU A 100 7.71 -22.12 12.59
N PRO A 101 6.39 -21.92 12.40
CA PRO A 101 5.40 -22.53 13.27
C PRO A 101 5.72 -24.02 13.33
N THR A 102 6.01 -24.50 14.53
CA THR A 102 6.31 -25.90 14.79
C THR A 102 5.13 -26.69 14.25
N SER A 103 5.38 -27.60 13.30
CA SER A 103 4.37 -28.43 12.63
C SER A 103 3.42 -29.02 13.67
N SER A 104 2.30 -28.34 13.87
CA SER A 104 1.28 -28.73 14.85
C SER A 104 0.22 -29.47 14.07
N GLY A 105 0.48 -30.76 13.87
CA GLY A 105 -0.38 -31.67 13.16
C GLY A 105 0.28 -33.04 13.10
N THR A 106 -0.38 -34.06 13.65
CA THR A 106 0.04 -35.45 13.49
C THR A 106 -0.10 -35.86 12.03
N ALA A 107 0.87 -36.62 11.52
CA ALA A 107 0.83 -37.16 10.17
C ALA A 107 -0.46 -37.97 9.95
N SER A 108 -1.22 -37.62 8.91
CA SER A 108 -2.42 -38.36 8.53
C SER A 108 -2.06 -39.78 8.11
N VAL A 109 -2.76 -40.77 8.67
CA VAL A 109 -2.57 -42.19 8.38
C VAL A 109 -2.94 -42.47 6.92
N PRO A 110 -2.14 -43.24 6.15
CA PRO A 110 -2.53 -43.63 4.80
C PRO A 110 -3.72 -44.60 4.87
N SER A 111 -4.83 -44.24 4.23
CA SER A 111 -5.98 -45.12 4.06
C SER A 111 -5.61 -46.26 3.10
N ALA A 112 -5.46 -47.47 3.63
CA ALA A 112 -5.32 -48.67 2.82
C ALA A 112 -6.70 -49.02 2.24
N ASN A 113 -6.86 -48.89 0.91
CA ASN A 113 -8.01 -49.44 0.21
C ASN A 113 -7.81 -50.95 0.06
N ASN A 114 -8.57 -51.72 0.83
CA ASN A 114 -8.66 -53.16 0.73
C ASN A 114 -9.33 -53.55 -0.60
N ALA A 115 -8.78 -54.61 -1.19
CA ALA A 115 -9.01 -55.07 -2.54
C ALA A 115 -10.45 -55.58 -2.79
N SER A 116 -10.86 -55.43 -4.05
CA SER A 116 -12.04 -55.94 -4.72
C SER A 116 -12.27 -57.45 -4.52
N SER A 117 -13.54 -57.87 -4.46
CA SER A 117 -13.97 -59.28 -4.57
C SER A 117 -14.59 -59.52 -5.95
N PRO A 118 -14.23 -60.58 -6.70
CA PRO A 118 -14.99 -61.00 -7.87
C PRO A 118 -16.07 -62.02 -7.46
N THR A 119 -17.21 -61.96 -8.16
CA THR A 119 -18.33 -62.91 -8.10
C THR A 119 -18.07 -64.13 -8.96
#